data_AF-R5MHM0-F1
#
_entry.id   AF-R5MHM0-F1
#
_cell.length_a   1.000
_cell.length_b   1.000
_cell.length_c   1.000
_cell.angle_alpha   90.00
_cell.angle_beta   90.00
_cell.angle_gamma   90.00
#
_symmetry.space_group_name_H-M   'P 1'
#
loop_
_entity.id
_entity.type
_entity.pdbx_description
1 polymer ?
#
loop_
_entity_poly.entity_id
_entity_poly.type
_entity_poly.pdbx_seq_one_letter_code
_entity_poly.pdbx_strand_id
1 'polypeptide(L)'
;MFEKRKKIKTQNLCLVKLTTITKYISNYVQGTEIHFSEKARYALAYRTDSLEVAVFPAYVDCFTGTIYRDKFDASEGEECFLKATAILTNKDYITFEEATYILRKLNPTYLPEVTNEHSLKRKLVKNAKPEE
;
A
#
# COMPACT_ATOMS: atom_id res chain seq x y z
N MET A 1 18.57 -4.56 -13.48
CA MET A 1 17.86 -5.79 -13.91
C MET A 1 16.51 -5.84 -13.15
N PHE A 2 15.47 -5.14 -13.64
CA PHE A 2 14.13 -5.10 -13.03
C PHE A 2 13.05 -5.53 -14.05
N GLU A 3 13.39 -6.45 -14.95
CA GLU A 3 12.46 -7.02 -15.91
C GLU A 3 11.94 -8.35 -15.37
N LYS A 4 10.60 -8.50 -15.32
CA LYS A 4 9.81 -9.71 -15.00
C LYS A 4 9.14 -9.83 -13.62
N ARG A 5 8.56 -8.75 -13.08
CA ARG A 5 7.33 -8.88 -12.25
C ARG A 5 6.28 -7.84 -12.63
N LYS A 6 5.73 -7.94 -13.85
CA LYS A 6 4.66 -7.04 -14.35
C LYS A 6 3.27 -7.30 -13.74
N LYS A 7 3.16 -8.23 -12.78
CA LYS A 7 1.89 -8.68 -12.21
C LYS A 7 2.01 -8.80 -10.69
N ILE A 8 1.15 -8.09 -9.99
CA ILE A 8 0.97 -8.09 -8.53
C ILE A 8 -0.17 -9.05 -8.24
N LYS A 9 0.03 -10.00 -7.33
CA LYS A 9 -1.03 -10.92 -6.91
C LYS A 9 -2.10 -10.13 -6.16
N THR A 10 -3.36 -10.50 -6.34
CA THR A 10 -4.46 -9.83 -5.63
C THR A 10 -4.82 -10.53 -4.32
N GLN A 11 -4.46 -11.82 -4.20
CA GLN A 11 -4.60 -12.57 -2.96
C GLN A 11 -3.87 -11.85 -1.82
N ASN A 12 -4.59 -11.58 -0.74
CA ASN A 12 -4.13 -10.86 0.45
C ASN A 12 -3.61 -9.43 0.20
N LEU A 13 -3.87 -8.86 -0.99
CA LEU A 13 -3.48 -7.50 -1.31
C LEU A 13 -4.39 -6.52 -0.59
N CYS A 14 -3.79 -5.61 0.17
CA CYS A 14 -4.49 -4.60 0.94
C CYS A 14 -4.00 -3.20 0.54
N LEU A 15 -4.92 -2.26 0.58
CA LEU A 15 -4.59 -0.85 0.69
C LEU A 15 -4.33 -0.52 2.16
N VAL A 16 -3.14 -0.04 2.46
CA VAL A 16 -2.70 0.26 3.82
C VAL A 16 -2.49 1.75 3.99
N LYS A 17 -3.12 2.33 5.01
CA LYS A 17 -2.91 3.72 5.44
C LYS A 17 -1.73 3.74 6.40
N LEU A 18 -0.68 4.45 6.01
CA LEU A 18 0.56 4.61 6.77
C LEU A 18 0.67 6.00 7.34
N THR A 19 1.32 6.11 8.49
CA THR A 19 1.75 7.37 9.09
C THR A 19 3.02 7.15 9.90
N THR A 20 3.75 8.22 10.16
CA THR A 20 4.90 8.21 11.06
C THR A 20 4.44 8.49 12.49
N ILE A 21 4.96 7.73 13.45
CA ILE A 21 4.77 8.06 14.86
C ILE A 21 5.68 9.24 15.21
N THR A 22 5.09 10.33 15.67
CA THR A 22 5.82 11.56 16.01
C THR A 22 6.17 11.64 17.49
N LYS A 23 5.43 10.96 18.36
CA LYS A 23 5.70 10.96 19.80
C LYS A 23 5.01 9.80 20.52
N TYR A 24 5.71 9.21 21.48
CA TYR A 24 5.11 8.40 22.53
C TYR A 24 5.04 9.15 23.86
N ILE A 25 3.86 9.19 24.48
CA ILE A 25 3.69 9.69 25.84
C ILE A 25 3.09 8.55 26.67
N SER A 26 3.89 7.97 27.57
CA SER A 26 3.40 6.93 28.47
C SER A 26 3.38 7.47 29.89
N ASN A 27 2.22 7.41 30.54
CA ASN A 27 2.06 7.75 31.96
C ASN A 27 1.34 6.62 32.68
N TYR A 28 1.79 6.31 33.90
CA TYR A 28 1.28 5.22 34.73
C TYR A 28 -0.24 5.30 35.04
N VAL A 29 -0.85 6.47 34.86
CA VAL A 29 -2.26 6.74 35.18
C VAL A 29 -3.17 6.79 33.94
N GLN A 30 -2.66 7.27 32.80
CA GLN A 30 -3.46 7.53 31.59
C GLN A 30 -3.21 6.51 30.48
N GLY A 31 -2.21 5.64 30.62
CA GLY A 31 -1.79 4.70 29.58
C GLY A 31 -0.80 5.33 28.61
N THR A 32 -0.71 4.74 27.42
CA THR A 32 0.20 5.19 26.35
C THR A 32 -0.58 5.94 25.28
N GLU A 33 -0.28 7.22 25.11
CA GLU A 33 -0.73 8.05 24.01
C GLU A 33 0.29 8.00 22.87
N ILE A 34 -0.20 7.75 21.65
CA ILE A 34 0.61 7.70 20.44
C ILE A 34 0.20 8.85 19.53
N HIS A 35 1.14 9.74 19.24
CA HIS A 35 0.93 10.87 18.33
C HIS A 35 1.42 10.48 16.94
N PHE A 36 0.65 10.85 15.93
CA PHE A 36 0.96 10.55 14.55
C PHE A 36 1.19 11.84 13.75
N SER A 37 1.98 11.72 12.69
CA SER A 37 2.07 12.77 11.69
C SER A 37 0.71 13.03 11.05
N GLU A 38 0.41 14.31 10.80
CA GLU A 38 -0.79 14.72 10.03
C GLU A 38 -0.71 14.22 8.58
N LYS A 39 0.50 13.95 8.08
CA LYS A 39 0.74 13.45 6.73
C LYS A 39 0.62 11.93 6.71
N ALA A 40 -0.57 11.44 6.35
CA ALA A 40 -0.76 10.04 6.01
C ALA A 40 -0.41 9.78 4.54
N ARG A 41 0.08 8.57 4.23
CA ARG A 41 0.20 8.06 2.86
C ARG A 41 -0.47 6.71 2.73
N TYR A 42 -0.71 6.28 1.50
CA TYR A 42 -1.24 4.95 1.21
C TYR A 42 -0.21 4.11 0.47
N ALA A 43 -0.20 2.82 0.78
CA ALA A 43 0.61 1.82 0.09
C ALA A 43 -0.25 0.61 -0.27
N LEU A 44 0.15 -0.12 -1.30
CA LEU A 44 -0.37 -1.45 -1.58
C LEU A 44 0.59 -2.46 -0.97
N ALA A 45 0.07 -3.31 -0.09
CA ALA A 45 0.88 -4.25 0.66
C ALA A 45 0.14 -5.57 0.86
N TYR A 46 0.89 -6.65 0.94
CA TYR A 46 0.37 -7.96 1.25
C TYR A 46 0.23 -8.09 2.76
N ARG A 47 -0.95 -8.51 3.21
CA ARG A 47 -1.10 -8.96 4.60
C ARG A 47 -0.22 -10.19 4.80
N THR A 48 0.65 -10.14 5.81
CA THR A 48 1.43 -11.29 6.25
C THR A 48 1.03 -11.67 7.66
N ASP A 49 0.63 -12.92 7.81
CA ASP A 49 0.37 -13.54 9.13
C ASP A 49 1.58 -14.39 9.57
N SER A 50 2.68 -14.37 8.81
CA SER A 50 3.78 -15.36 8.91
C SER A 50 5.10 -14.79 9.46
N LEU A 51 5.12 -13.56 9.97
CA LEU A 51 6.30 -13.06 10.68
C LEU A 51 6.28 -13.62 12.09
N GLU A 52 7.07 -14.67 12.34
CA GLU A 52 7.25 -15.32 13.66
C GLU A 52 7.60 -14.35 14.79
N VAL A 53 8.02 -13.13 14.45
CA VAL A 53 8.49 -12.09 15.37
C VAL A 53 7.40 -11.07 15.74
N ALA A 54 6.27 -11.03 15.01
CA ALA A 54 5.25 -9.99 15.21
C ALA A 54 4.01 -10.56 15.92
N VAL A 55 3.72 -10.04 17.11
CA VAL A 55 2.48 -10.33 17.85
C VAL A 55 1.24 -9.76 17.13
N PHE A 56 1.47 -8.76 16.27
CA PHE A 56 0.44 -8.05 15.53
C PHE A 56 0.56 -8.30 14.01
N PRO A 57 -0.55 -8.19 13.26
CA PRO A 57 -0.51 -8.32 11.81
C PRO A 57 0.49 -7.32 11.22
N ALA A 58 1.28 -7.76 10.24
CA ALA A 58 2.19 -6.91 9.51
C ALA A 58 1.83 -6.89 8.02
N TYR A 59 2.27 -5.84 7.33
CA TYR A 59 2.01 -5.67 5.90
C TYR A 59 3.32 -5.48 5.15
N VAL A 60 3.49 -6.18 4.04
CA VAL A 60 4.71 -6.10 3.22
C VAL A 60 4.40 -5.35 1.93
N ASP A 61 5.04 -4.20 1.72
CA ASP A 61 4.87 -3.38 0.52
C ASP A 61 5.08 -4.22 -0.76
N CYS A 62 4.13 -4.14 -1.69
CA CYS A 62 4.16 -4.99 -2.88
C CYS A 62 5.24 -4.60 -3.90
N PHE A 63 5.81 -3.40 -3.78
CA PHE A 63 6.86 -2.86 -4.66
C PHE A 63 8.24 -2.91 -4.02
N THR A 64 8.38 -2.48 -2.77
CA THR A 64 9.68 -2.34 -2.09
C THR A 64 10.00 -3.50 -1.16
N GLY A 65 9.00 -4.29 -0.74
CA GLY A 65 9.17 -5.31 0.30
C GLY A 65 9.32 -4.75 1.71
N THR A 66 9.12 -3.45 1.91
CA THR A 66 9.16 -2.82 3.23
C THR A 66 8.07 -3.39 4.13
N ILE A 67 8.41 -3.72 5.37
CA ILE A 67 7.46 -4.23 6.37
C ILE A 67 6.88 -3.05 7.15
N TYR A 68 5.57 -2.93 7.16
CA TYR A 68 4.80 -1.98 7.95
C TYR A 68 4.19 -2.69 9.15
N ARG A 69 4.64 -2.29 10.34
CA ARG A 69 4.18 -2.83 11.63
C ARG A 69 2.99 -2.04 12.16
N ASP A 70 2.28 -2.64 13.11
CA ASP A 70 1.22 -1.96 13.84
C ASP A 70 1.83 -0.83 14.69
N LYS A 71 1.05 0.22 14.95
CA LYS A 71 1.43 1.33 15.82
C LYS A 71 1.91 0.89 17.21
N PHE A 72 1.54 -0.29 17.73
CA PHE A 72 2.02 -0.77 19.03
C PHE A 72 3.39 -1.45 18.98
N ASP A 73 3.90 -1.76 17.78
CA ASP A 73 5.16 -2.47 17.55
C ASP A 73 6.19 -1.62 16.77
N ALA A 74 5.80 -0.42 16.36
CA ALA A 74 6.66 0.54 15.68
C ALA A 74 7.27 1.55 16.67
N SER A 75 8.49 1.99 16.43
CA SER A 75 9.18 2.98 17.28
C SER A 75 8.84 4.42 16.89
N GLU A 76 9.18 5.37 17.77
CA GLU A 76 9.09 6.79 17.44
C GLU A 76 9.96 7.11 16.21
N GLY A 77 9.42 7.87 15.26
CA GLY A 77 10.08 8.17 13.98
C GLY A 77 9.88 7.10 12.90
N GLU A 78 9.35 5.92 13.22
CA GLU A 78 9.05 4.87 12.24
C GLU A 78 7.66 5.06 11.60
N GLU A 79 7.52 4.55 10.37
CA GLU A 79 6.21 4.40 9.74
C GLU A 79 5.51 3.15 10.26
N CYS A 80 4.24 3.32 10.62
CA CYS A 80 3.33 2.25 11.02
C CYS A 80 2.05 2.29 10.19
N PHE A 81 1.31 1.18 10.17
CA PHE A 81 -0.03 1.20 9.61
C PHE A 81 -1.08 1.57 10.66
N LEU A 82 -2.07 2.36 10.24
CA LEU A 82 -3.24 2.70 11.05
C LEU A 82 -4.46 1.86 10.69
N LYS A 83 -4.60 1.57 9.40
CA LYS A 83 -5.76 0.88 8.85
C LYS A 83 -5.36 0.15 7.57
N ALA A 84 -5.92 -1.02 7.36
CA ALA A 84 -5.81 -1.75 6.11
C ALA A 84 -7.20 -2.12 5.60
N THR A 85 -7.36 -2.09 4.27
CA THR A 85 -8.58 -2.49 3.58
C THR A 85 -8.20 -3.47 2.46
N ALA A 86 -8.82 -4.64 2.42
CA ALA A 86 -8.58 -5.60 1.35
C ALA A 86 -8.99 -5.02 -0.01
N ILE A 87 -8.19 -5.27 -1.04
CA ILE A 87 -8.55 -4.95 -2.42
C ILE A 87 -9.51 -6.02 -2.92
N LEU A 88 -10.76 -5.62 -3.20
CA LEU A 88 -11.77 -6.50 -3.78
C LEU A 88 -11.67 -6.46 -5.30
N THR A 89 -11.38 -7.61 -5.90
CA THR A 89 -11.26 -7.76 -7.36
C THR A 89 -11.53 -9.21 -7.75
N ASN A 90 -12.05 -9.40 -8.96
CA ASN A 90 -12.25 -10.72 -9.57
C ASN A 90 -11.03 -11.20 -10.36
N LYS A 91 -9.96 -10.41 -10.42
CA LYS A 91 -8.71 -10.78 -11.09
C LYS A 91 -7.75 -11.42 -10.08
N ASP A 92 -7.04 -12.46 -10.48
CA ASP A 92 -5.96 -13.05 -9.66
C ASP A 92 -4.70 -12.17 -9.60
N TYR A 93 -4.55 -11.29 -10.59
CA TYR A 93 -3.40 -10.38 -10.72
C TYR A 93 -3.83 -9.01 -11.23
N ILE A 94 -3.15 -7.97 -10.75
CA ILE A 94 -3.21 -6.62 -11.32
C ILE A 94 -1.85 -6.23 -11.89
N THR A 95 -1.86 -5.34 -12.86
CA THR A 95 -0.66 -4.72 -13.42
C THR A 95 -0.14 -3.62 -12.51
N PHE A 96 1.12 -3.23 -12.70
CA PHE A 96 1.70 -2.07 -12.02
C PHE A 96 0.92 -0.78 -12.33
N GLU A 97 0.42 -0.65 -13.57
CA GLU A 97 -0.39 0.49 -14.01
C GLU A 97 -1.72 0.58 -13.24
N GLU A 98 -2.41 -0.55 -13.07
CA GLU A 98 -3.64 -0.63 -12.26
C GLU A 98 -3.36 -0.34 -10.77
N ALA A 99 -2.27 -0.89 -10.22
CA ALA A 99 -1.86 -0.63 -8.84
C ALA A 99 -1.54 0.86 -8.61
N THR A 100 -0.82 1.47 -9.54
CA THR A 100 -0.53 2.92 -9.55
C THR A 100 -1.82 3.73 -9.64
N TYR A 101 -2.75 3.32 -10.50
CA TYR A 101 -4.05 3.98 -10.63
C TYR A 101 -4.87 3.93 -9.34
N ILE A 102 -4.92 2.77 -8.67
CA ILE A 102 -5.56 2.60 -7.36
C ILE A 102 -4.98 3.61 -6.36
N LEU A 103 -3.65 3.66 -6.24
CA LEU A 103 -2.97 4.59 -5.33
C LEU A 103 -3.26 6.07 -5.65
N ARG A 104 -3.29 6.46 -6.94
CA ARG A 104 -3.64 7.83 -7.36
C ARG A 104 -5.05 8.23 -6.91
N LYS A 105 -6.02 7.32 -7.01
CA LYS A 105 -7.43 7.59 -6.70
C LYS A 105 -7.72 7.80 -5.21
N LEU A 106 -6.87 7.29 -4.32
CA LEU A 106 -7.06 7.33 -2.87
C LEU A 106 -6.32 8.50 -2.17
N ASN A 107 -5.63 9.35 -2.95
CA ASN A 107 -4.97 10.61 -2.58
C ASN A 107 -3.58 10.45 -1.89
N PRO A 108 -2.60 11.36 -2.11
CA PRO A 108 -1.93 11.62 -3.40
C PRO A 108 -0.39 11.75 -3.28
N THR A 109 0.19 11.65 -2.09
CA THR A 109 1.49 12.30 -1.80
C THR A 109 2.72 11.49 -2.19
N TYR A 110 2.58 10.30 -2.75
CA TYR A 110 3.74 9.53 -3.19
C TYR A 110 3.41 8.62 -4.37
N LEU A 111 3.76 9.08 -5.56
CA LEU A 111 4.12 8.23 -6.69
C LEU A 111 5.29 8.90 -7.40
N PRO A 112 6.46 8.24 -7.54
CA PRO A 112 7.43 8.69 -8.52
C PRO A 112 6.75 8.68 -9.90
N GLU A 113 6.92 9.75 -10.68
CA GLU A 113 6.31 9.89 -11.99
C GLU A 113 6.67 8.70 -12.88
N VAL A 114 5.68 7.84 -13.15
CA VAL A 114 5.80 6.84 -14.20
C VAL A 114 5.57 7.57 -15.52
N THR A 115 6.65 7.93 -16.20
CA THR A 115 6.65 8.49 -17.54
C THR A 115 5.99 7.49 -18.49
N ASN A 116 4.74 7.73 -18.88
CA ASN A 116 4.14 7.48 -20.21
C ASN A 116 2.60 7.44 -20.16
N GLU A 117 1.98 8.62 -20.06
CA GLU A 117 0.52 8.80 -20.19
C GLU A 117 -0.02 8.51 -21.62
N HIS A 118 0.86 8.30 -22.61
CA HIS A 118 0.44 8.09 -24.00
C HIS A 118 -0.01 6.65 -24.33
N SER A 119 0.17 5.68 -23.43
CA SER A 119 -0.05 4.25 -23.72
C SER A 119 -1.50 3.79 -23.48
N LEU A 120 -2.19 4.39 -22.51
CA LEU A 120 -3.49 3.90 -22.02
C LEU A 120 -4.65 4.23 -22.96
N LYS A 121 -4.62 5.39 -23.64
CA LYS A 121 -5.65 5.76 -24.62
C LYS A 121 -5.64 4.87 -25.87
N ARG A 122 -4.50 4.29 -26.26
CA ARG A 122 -4.39 3.50 -27.50
C ARG A 122 -4.89 2.05 -27.37
N LYS A 123 -4.93 1.48 -26.17
CA LYS A 123 -5.40 0.09 -25.97
C LYS A 123 -6.91 -0.02 -25.81
N LEU A 124 -7.58 1.02 -25.30
CA LEU A 124 -9.04 1.01 -25.18
C LEU A 124 -9.75 1.25 -26.53
N VAL A 125 -9.14 1.99 -27.46
CA VAL A 125 -9.71 2.23 -28.79
C VAL A 125 -9.50 1.04 -29.75
N LYS A 126 -8.47 0.20 -29.54
CA LYS A 126 -8.22 -0.96 -30.42
C LYS A 126 -9.15 -2.15 -30.18
N ASN A 127 -9.81 -2.21 -29.03
CA ASN A 127 -10.78 -3.27 -28.71
C ASN A 127 -12.24 -2.87 -28.94
N ALA A 128 -12.48 -1.67 -29.49
CA ALA A 128 -13.80 -1.21 -29.94
C ALA A 128 -13.82 -1.14 -31.47
N LYS A 129 -13.65 -2.29 -32.14
CA LYS A 129 -14.16 -2.46 -33.49
C LYS A 129 -15.50 -3.20 -33.38
N PRO A 130 -16.61 -2.65 -33.88
CA PRO A 130 -17.73 -3.48 -34.28
C PRO A 130 -17.26 -4.40 -35.40
N GLU A 131 -17.62 -5.67 -35.30
CA GLU A 131 -17.68 -6.57 -36.45
C GLU A 131 -18.75 -6.07 -37.43
N GLU A 132 -18.45 -6.28 -38.72
CA GLU A 132 -19.24 -6.01 -39.94
C GLU A 132 -19.27 -4.57 -40.51
#